data_AF-A0A1P8YF65-F1
#
_entry.id   AF-A0A1P8YF65-F1
#
_cell.length_a   1.000
_cell.length_b   1.000
_cell.length_c   1.000
_cell.angle_alpha   90.00
_cell.angle_beta   90.00
_cell.angle_gamma   90.00
#
_symmetry.space_group_name_H-M   'P 1'
#
loop_
_entity.id
_entity.type
_entity.pdbx_description
1 polymer ?
#
loop_
_entity_poly.entity_id
_entity_poly.type
_entity_poly.pdbx_seq_one_letter_code
_entity_poly.pdbx_strand_id
1 'polypeptide(L)'
;MIAATEFVVPSIELIDTRIKEWKIGICDTIADNASYAGHAIGAQRVRPGDIDLTSIQATLLRNDELVAEGCSDAVLGNPAAGVAWLAQEVEGFGVQLKAGDIVLPGSCTRAFDVRPGDRFHAEFSGLGSVSLQFK
;
A
#
# COMPACT_ATOMS: atom_id res chain seq x y z
N MET A 1 17.36 -1.27 4.70
CA MET A 1 16.17 -1.11 3.82
C MET A 1 16.49 -0.28 2.59
N ILE A 2 16.81 1.03 2.69
CA ILE A 2 17.06 1.90 1.52
C ILE A 2 18.04 1.31 0.49
N ALA A 3 19.16 0.75 0.94
CA ALA A 3 20.15 0.12 0.04
C ALA A 3 19.69 -1.21 -0.60
N ALA A 4 18.66 -1.85 -0.06
CA ALA A 4 18.10 -3.11 -0.54
C ALA A 4 16.82 -2.91 -1.38
N THR A 5 16.32 -1.68 -1.49
CA THR A 5 15.13 -1.35 -2.28
C THR A 5 15.57 -0.84 -3.65
N GLU A 6 15.13 -1.52 -4.71
CA GLU A 6 15.46 -1.12 -6.08
C GLU A 6 14.63 0.09 -6.52
N PHE A 7 13.32 0.06 -6.28
CA PHE A 7 12.40 1.13 -6.62
C PHE A 7 11.28 1.29 -5.60
N VAL A 8 10.80 2.53 -5.49
CA VAL A 8 9.52 2.89 -4.89
C VAL A 8 8.55 3.21 -6.02
N VAL A 9 7.30 2.77 -5.87
CA VAL A 9 6.26 2.84 -6.90
C VAL A 9 4.91 3.23 -6.26
N PRO A 10 4.02 3.93 -6.97
CA PRO A 10 2.69 4.21 -6.46
C PRO A 10 1.83 2.96 -6.57
N SER A 11 1.00 2.69 -5.56
CA SER A 11 0.17 1.48 -5.50
C SER A 11 -1.19 1.74 -4.85
N ILE A 12 -2.18 0.95 -5.26
CA ILE A 12 -3.47 0.81 -4.56
C ILE A 12 -3.57 -0.64 -4.09
N GLU A 13 -3.86 -0.83 -2.81
CA GLU A 13 -4.19 -2.14 -2.24
C GLU A 13 -5.71 -2.35 -2.27
N LEU A 14 -6.13 -3.54 -2.69
CA LEU A 14 -7.49 -4.02 -2.54
C LEU A 14 -7.52 -4.94 -1.32
N ILE A 15 -8.32 -4.54 -0.33
CA ILE A 15 -8.62 -5.37 0.83
C ILE A 15 -10.04 -5.92 0.74
N ASP A 16 -10.20 -7.16 1.15
CA ASP A 16 -11.49 -7.83 1.28
C ASP A 16 -11.40 -8.88 2.38
N THR A 17 -12.45 -9.01 3.18
CA THR A 17 -12.49 -10.00 4.25
C THR A 17 -13.42 -11.15 3.93
N ARG A 18 -12.99 -12.37 4.25
CA ARG A 18 -13.82 -13.57 4.11
C ARG A 18 -14.74 -13.77 5.31
N ILE A 19 -14.69 -12.85 6.28
CA ILE A 19 -15.51 -12.86 7.49
C ILE A 19 -16.72 -11.96 7.29
N LYS A 20 -17.90 -12.48 7.65
CA LYS A 20 -19.18 -11.81 7.37
C LYS A 20 -19.25 -10.43 8.03
N GLU A 21 -19.79 -9.47 7.27
CA GLU A 21 -20.14 -8.13 7.75
C GLU A 21 -18.96 -7.33 8.33
N TRP A 22 -17.71 -7.64 7.94
CA TRP A 22 -16.51 -6.97 8.46
C TRP A 22 -16.36 -7.05 9.99
N LYS A 23 -16.99 -8.04 10.63
CA LYS A 23 -16.89 -8.29 12.08
C LYS A 23 -15.57 -9.00 12.40
N ILE A 24 -14.47 -8.27 12.30
CA ILE A 24 -13.10 -8.78 12.45
C ILE A 24 -12.40 -8.16 13.67
N GLY A 25 -11.71 -8.99 14.44
CA GLY A 25 -10.63 -8.57 15.34
C GLY A 25 -9.25 -8.77 14.71
N ILE A 26 -8.18 -8.47 15.46
CA ILE A 26 -6.81 -8.60 14.93
C ILE A 26 -6.45 -10.04 14.53
N CYS A 27 -6.81 -11.03 15.35
CA CYS A 27 -6.53 -12.44 15.04
C CYS A 27 -7.30 -12.91 13.81
N ASP A 28 -8.52 -12.40 13.62
CA ASP A 28 -9.34 -12.69 12.45
C ASP A 28 -8.67 -12.14 11.19
N THR A 29 -8.25 -10.87 11.21
CA THR A 29 -7.52 -10.25 10.10
C THR A 29 -6.22 -10.98 9.77
N ILE A 30 -5.45 -11.39 10.78
CA ILE A 30 -4.20 -12.16 10.58
C ILE A 30 -4.49 -13.52 9.95
N ALA A 31 -5.46 -14.27 10.49
CA ALA A 31 -5.87 -15.56 9.95
C ALA A 31 -6.42 -15.42 8.52
N ASP A 32 -7.05 -14.29 8.25
CA ASP A 32 -7.57 -13.91 6.94
C ASP A 32 -6.52 -13.22 6.07
N ASN A 33 -5.26 -13.65 6.13
CA ASN A 33 -4.17 -13.14 5.28
C ASN A 33 -4.10 -11.59 5.22
N ALA A 34 -4.23 -10.95 6.38
CA ALA A 34 -4.28 -9.50 6.53
C ALA A 34 -5.39 -8.80 5.71
N SER A 35 -6.50 -9.49 5.43
CA SER A 35 -7.57 -9.05 4.52
C SER A 35 -7.08 -8.69 3.11
N TYR A 36 -5.91 -9.17 2.69
CA TYR A 36 -5.37 -8.91 1.36
C TYR A 36 -6.21 -9.61 0.30
N ALA A 37 -6.54 -8.88 -0.77
CA ALA A 37 -7.28 -9.41 -1.93
C ALA A 37 -6.56 -9.12 -3.26
N GLY A 38 -5.79 -8.04 -3.35
CA GLY A 38 -5.01 -7.72 -4.54
C GLY A 38 -4.34 -6.36 -4.44
N HIS A 39 -3.62 -5.98 -5.49
CA HIS A 39 -3.05 -4.64 -5.60
C HIS A 39 -2.90 -4.22 -7.06
N ALA A 40 -2.81 -2.91 -7.29
CA ALA A 40 -2.43 -2.31 -8.56
C ALA A 40 -1.14 -1.51 -8.36
N ILE A 41 -0.27 -1.52 -9.37
CA ILE A 41 1.02 -0.82 -9.35
C ILE A 41 1.07 0.15 -10.52
N GLY A 42 1.45 1.39 -10.28
CA GLY A 42 1.68 2.37 -11.33
C GLY A 42 2.95 2.08 -12.14
N ALA A 43 3.10 2.77 -13.27
CA ALA A 43 4.22 2.52 -14.19
C ALA A 43 5.55 3.13 -13.70
N GLN A 44 5.50 4.20 -12.89
CA GLN A 44 6.68 4.94 -12.49
C GLN A 44 7.57 4.10 -11.54
N ARG A 45 8.89 4.30 -11.66
CA ARG A 45 9.92 3.62 -10.87
C ARG A 45 10.88 4.68 -10.36
N VAL A 46 10.84 4.98 -9.07
CA VAL A 46 11.69 6.03 -8.43
C VAL A 46 12.69 5.36 -7.52
N ARG A 47 13.97 5.76 -7.56
CA ARG A 47 14.94 5.20 -6.62
C ARG A 47 14.68 5.77 -5.22
N PRO A 48 14.84 4.99 -4.15
CA PRO A 48 14.58 5.45 -2.78
C PRO A 48 15.37 6.69 -2.34
N GLY A 49 16.52 6.99 -2.96
CA GLY A 49 17.34 8.17 -2.66
C GLY A 49 16.93 9.44 -3.42
N ASP A 50 16.05 9.33 -4.41
CA ASP A 50 15.62 10.43 -5.28
C ASP A 50 14.32 11.10 -4.78
N ILE A 51 13.75 10.60 -3.67
CA ILE A 51 12.50 11.07 -3.10
C ILE A 51 12.54 10.97 -1.56
N ASP A 52 11.95 11.95 -0.89
CA ASP A 52 11.77 11.89 0.56
C ASP A 52 10.55 11.03 0.92
N LEU A 53 10.80 9.84 1.48
CA LEU A 53 9.76 8.84 1.77
C LEU A 53 8.79 9.25 2.87
N THR A 54 9.07 10.31 3.64
CA THR A 54 8.18 10.76 4.72
C THR A 54 7.22 11.86 4.28
N SER A 55 7.43 12.48 3.11
CA SER A 55 6.67 13.66 2.69
C SER A 55 5.88 13.47 1.39
N ILE A 56 5.71 12.24 0.94
CA ILE A 56 4.96 11.91 -0.28
C ILE A 56 3.47 12.17 -0.01
N GLN A 57 2.94 13.24 -0.59
CA GLN A 57 1.51 13.53 -0.59
C GLN A 57 0.79 12.60 -1.54
N ALA A 58 -0.36 12.08 -1.12
CA ALA A 58 -1.21 11.21 -1.91
C ALA A 58 -2.64 11.75 -1.97
N THR A 59 -3.23 11.72 -3.16
CA THR A 59 -4.67 11.96 -3.35
C THR A 59 -5.32 10.69 -3.89
N LEU A 60 -6.58 10.45 -3.53
CA LEU A 60 -7.39 9.36 -4.08
C LEU A 60 -8.69 9.93 -4.62
N LEU A 61 -8.92 9.69 -5.91
CA LEU A 61 -10.15 10.04 -6.60
C LEU A 61 -10.97 8.78 -6.87
N ARG A 62 -12.29 8.89 -6.69
CA ARG A 62 -13.28 7.91 -7.14
C ARG A 62 -14.18 8.60 -8.16
N ASN A 63 -14.21 8.11 -9.39
CA ASN A 63 -15.02 8.68 -10.47
C ASN A 63 -14.77 10.19 -10.66
N ASP A 64 -13.50 10.59 -10.63
CA ASP A 64 -13.01 11.98 -10.74
C ASP A 64 -13.35 12.91 -9.56
N GLU A 65 -13.96 12.38 -8.49
CA GLU A 65 -14.19 13.09 -7.25
C GLU A 65 -13.12 12.73 -6.21
N LEU A 66 -12.51 13.73 -5.58
CA LEU A 66 -11.57 13.53 -4.48
C LEU A 66 -12.30 12.90 -3.28
N VAL A 67 -11.85 11.72 -2.85
CA VAL A 67 -12.41 11.01 -1.71
C VAL A 67 -11.44 10.92 -0.53
N ALA A 68 -10.14 11.06 -0.76
CA ALA A 68 -9.12 11.01 0.28
C ALA A 68 -7.87 11.83 -0.08
N GLU A 69 -7.19 12.30 0.96
CA GLU A 69 -5.82 12.83 0.90
C GLU A 69 -5.03 12.24 2.08
N GLY A 70 -3.73 12.10 1.91
CA GLY A 70 -2.84 11.55 2.93
C GLY A 70 -1.38 11.87 2.65
N CYS A 71 -0.52 11.56 3.62
CA CYS A 71 0.92 11.70 3.52
C CYS A 71 1.60 10.40 3.96
N SER A 72 2.75 10.07 3.35
CA SER A 72 3.42 8.80 3.59
C SER A 72 3.98 8.63 5.01
N ASP A 73 4.24 9.70 5.75
CA ASP A 73 4.57 9.65 7.19
C ASP A 73 3.45 9.07 8.07
N ALA A 74 2.20 9.05 7.60
CA ALA A 74 1.12 8.34 8.30
C ALA A 74 1.41 6.83 8.43
N VAL A 75 2.27 6.28 7.57
CA VAL A 75 2.75 4.90 7.66
C VAL A 75 3.91 4.82 8.64
N LEU A 76 3.57 4.68 9.92
CA LEU A 76 4.53 4.49 11.03
C LEU A 76 5.63 5.56 11.10
N GLY A 77 5.35 6.81 10.69
CA GLY A 77 6.32 7.91 10.60
C GLY A 77 7.22 7.86 9.37
N ASN A 78 7.50 6.66 8.84
CA ASN A 78 8.22 6.45 7.59
C ASN A 78 7.87 5.05 7.03
N PRO A 79 7.37 4.93 5.78
CA PRO A 79 7.04 3.64 5.18
C PRO A 79 8.21 2.63 5.19
N ALA A 80 9.44 3.16 5.16
CA ALA A 80 10.67 2.39 5.31
C ALA A 80 10.71 1.51 6.57
N ALA A 81 10.13 2.01 7.67
CA ALA A 81 10.12 1.33 8.95
C ALA A 81 9.26 0.07 8.91
N GLY A 82 8.11 0.12 8.23
CA GLY A 82 7.23 -1.05 8.05
C GLY A 82 7.94 -2.18 7.28
N VAL A 83 8.68 -1.84 6.22
CA VAL A 83 9.47 -2.83 5.45
C VAL A 83 10.60 -3.42 6.30
N ALA A 84 11.30 -2.59 7.08
CA ALA A 84 12.38 -3.05 7.94
C ALA A 84 11.86 -3.99 9.05
N TRP A 85 10.73 -3.64 9.67
CA TRP A 85 10.05 -4.49 10.65
C TRP A 85 9.63 -5.82 10.03
N LEU A 86 8.96 -5.80 8.87
CA LEU A 86 8.52 -7.02 8.19
C LEU A 86 9.70 -7.96 7.92
N ALA A 87 10.80 -7.43 7.39
CA ALA A 87 12.00 -8.22 7.09
C ALA A 87 12.57 -8.92 8.34
N GLN A 88 12.53 -8.24 9.49
CA GLN A 88 13.00 -8.79 10.76
C GLN A 88 12.04 -9.83 11.35
N GLU A 89 10.74 -9.58 11.30
CA GLU A 89 9.73 -10.52 11.83
C GLU A 89 9.75 -11.84 11.08
N VAL A 90 9.73 -11.80 9.75
CA VAL A 90 9.65 -13.02 8.92
C VAL A 90 10.91 -13.88 9.03
N GLU A 91 12.05 -13.26 9.34
CA GLU A 91 13.30 -13.97 9.62
C GLU A 91 13.17 -14.90 10.83
N GLY A 92 12.43 -14.49 11.87
CA GLY A 92 12.13 -15.33 13.05
C GLY A 92 11.35 -16.60 12.70
N PHE A 93 10.68 -16.62 11.55
CA PHE A 93 9.95 -17.78 11.01
C PHE A 93 10.76 -18.54 9.94
N GLY A 94 12.03 -18.20 9.73
CA GLY A 94 12.89 -18.81 8.71
C GLY A 94 12.56 -18.37 7.29
N VAL A 95 11.84 -17.25 7.12
CA VAL A 95 11.50 -16.65 5.83
C VAL A 95 12.37 -15.42 5.60
N GLN A 96 12.74 -15.17 4.34
CA GLN A 96 13.49 -13.99 3.95
C GLN A 96 12.82 -13.33 2.76
N LEU A 97 12.79 -11.99 2.77
CA LEU A 97 12.45 -11.21 1.57
C LEU A 97 13.54 -11.42 0.51
N LYS A 98 13.12 -11.63 -0.73
CA LYS A 98 13.98 -11.91 -1.87
C LYS A 98 14.05 -10.71 -2.81
N ALA A 99 15.14 -10.63 -3.57
CA ALA A 99 15.22 -9.70 -4.67
C ALA A 99 14.06 -9.93 -5.65
N GLY A 100 13.35 -8.84 -5.98
CA GLY A 100 12.14 -8.87 -6.81
C GLY A 100 10.83 -8.95 -6.04
N ASP A 101 10.86 -9.17 -4.71
CA ASP A 101 9.64 -9.10 -3.90
C ASP A 101 9.08 -7.68 -3.87
N ILE A 102 7.74 -7.61 -3.81
CA ILE A 102 6.99 -6.35 -3.69
C ILE A 102 6.44 -6.27 -2.28
N VAL A 103 6.73 -5.18 -1.58
CA VAL A 103 6.27 -4.94 -0.22
C VAL A 103 5.37 -3.71 -0.19
N LEU A 104 4.14 -3.88 0.30
CA LEU A 104 3.23 -2.79 0.59
C LEU A 104 3.43 -2.38 2.06
N PRO A 105 3.97 -1.18 2.34
CA PRO A 105 4.39 -0.82 3.70
C PRO A 105 3.24 -0.39 4.63
N GLY A 106 2.06 -0.13 4.05
CA GLY A 106 0.89 0.38 4.74
C GLY A 106 0.19 1.48 3.94
N SER A 107 -0.98 1.90 4.41
CA SER A 107 -1.79 2.93 3.76
C SER A 107 -1.63 4.30 4.42
N CYS A 108 -1.58 5.36 3.61
CA CYS A 108 -1.62 6.76 4.06
C CYS A 108 -3.04 7.33 4.14
N THR A 109 -4.06 6.55 3.76
CA THR A 109 -5.47 6.92 3.81
C THR A 109 -6.32 5.80 4.40
N ARG A 110 -7.55 6.10 4.81
CA ARG A 110 -8.53 5.06 5.18
C ARG A 110 -8.95 4.25 3.94
N ALA A 111 -9.52 3.07 4.14
CA ALA A 111 -10.14 2.31 3.06
C ALA A 111 -11.49 2.92 2.62
N PHE A 112 -11.88 2.60 1.39
CA PHE A 112 -13.14 3.01 0.78
C PHE A 112 -13.81 1.82 0.13
N ASP A 113 -15.14 1.72 0.30
CA ASP A 113 -15.94 0.74 -0.41
C ASP A 113 -15.82 0.94 -1.93
N VAL A 114 -15.70 -0.19 -2.62
CA VAL A 114 -15.69 -0.28 -4.08
C VAL A 114 -17.03 -0.82 -4.55
N ARG A 115 -17.59 -0.26 -5.63
CA ARG A 115 -18.76 -0.77 -6.33
C ARG A 115 -18.42 -1.11 -7.78
N PRO A 116 -19.15 -2.07 -8.40
CA PRO A 116 -19.02 -2.30 -9.85
C PRO A 116 -19.20 -1.00 -10.63
N GLY A 117 -18.31 -0.76 -11.59
CA GLY A 117 -18.25 0.48 -12.39
C GLY A 117 -17.37 1.58 -11.81
N ASP A 118 -16.96 1.51 -10.53
CA ASP A 118 -16.09 2.53 -9.95
C ASP A 118 -14.71 2.56 -10.63
N ARG A 119 -14.21 3.78 -10.84
CA ARG A 119 -12.82 4.05 -11.21
C ARG A 119 -12.12 4.76 -10.08
N PHE A 120 -11.02 4.19 -9.63
CA PHE A 120 -10.11 4.82 -8.68
C PHE A 120 -8.85 5.31 -9.39
N HIS A 121 -8.40 6.51 -9.02
CA HIS A 121 -7.14 7.08 -9.47
C HIS A 121 -6.43 7.69 -8.27
N ALA A 122 -5.19 7.26 -8.03
CA ALA A 122 -4.36 7.82 -6.99
C ALA A 122 -3.14 8.52 -7.59
N GLU A 123 -2.85 9.72 -7.13
CA GLU A 123 -1.66 10.47 -7.46
C GLU A 123 -0.78 10.62 -6.22
N PHE A 124 0.52 10.48 -6.41
CA PHE A 124 1.53 10.57 -5.36
C PHE A 124 2.61 11.55 -5.79
N SER A 125 2.87 12.58 -4.97
CA SER A 125 3.83 13.64 -5.30
C SER A 125 5.22 13.07 -5.53
N GLY A 126 5.78 13.27 -6.73
CA GLY A 126 7.11 12.77 -7.10
C GLY A 126 7.17 11.26 -7.39
N LEU A 127 6.12 10.49 -7.11
CA LEU A 127 6.08 9.04 -7.29
C LEU A 127 5.18 8.61 -8.47
N GLY A 128 4.37 9.52 -9.00
CA GLY A 128 3.50 9.28 -10.14
C GLY A 128 2.11 8.83 -9.72
N SER A 129 1.43 8.06 -10.57
CA SER A 129 0.03 7.69 -10.34
C SER A 129 -0.24 6.21 -10.61
N VAL A 130 -1.38 5.75 -10.10
CA VAL A 130 -1.93 4.41 -10.35
C VAL A 130 -3.45 4.51 -10.48
N SER A 131 -4.02 3.71 -11.38
CA SER A 131 -5.46 3.66 -11.61
C SER A 131 -5.96 2.23 -11.58
N LEU A 132 -7.19 2.06 -11.12
CA LEU A 132 -7.91 0.80 -11.12
C LEU A 132 -9.37 1.02 -11.52
N GLN A 133 -9.90 0.16 -12.37
CA GLN A 133 -11.31 0.19 -12.77
C GLN A 133 -11.97 -1.14 -12.45
N PHE A 134 -13.10 -1.07 -11.76
CA PHE A 134 -13.89 -2.24 -11.40
C PHE A 134 -15.01 -2.43 -12.42
N LYS A 135 -15.16 -3.67 -12.89
CA LYS A 135 -16.18 -4.06 -13.87
C LYS A 135 -17.34 -4.76 -13.19
#